data_AF-A0A379W092-F1
#
_entry.id   AF-A0A379W092-F1
#
_cell.length_a   1.000
_cell.length_b   1.000
_cell.length_c   1.000
_cell.angle_alpha   90.00
_cell.angle_beta   90.00
_cell.angle_gamma   90.00
#
_symmetry.space_group_name_H-M   'P 1'
#
loop_
_entity.id
_entity.type
_entity.pdbx_description
1 polymer ?
#
loop_
_entity_poly.entity_id
_entity_poly.type
_entity_poly.pdbx_seq_one_letter_code
_entity_poly.pdbx_strand_id
1 'polypeptide(L)' 'MAVILLSSASAADYQLQAKKYIRRIRDNVEYSDFEKKRVQDPATGWMVADSYPASLRSYNEMVDDYNRLR' A
#
# COMPACT_ATOMS: atom_id res chain seq x y z
N MET A 1 -9.72 3.47 -25.57
CA MET A 1 -9.17 4.50 -24.65
C MET A 1 -9.33 4.16 -23.16
N ALA A 2 -10.07 3.12 -22.73
CA ALA A 2 -10.18 2.74 -21.31
C ALA A 2 -8.97 1.95 -20.75
N VAL A 3 -8.12 1.40 -21.61
CA VAL A 3 -7.07 0.40 -21.26
C VAL A 3 -5.84 1.00 -20.56
N ILE A 4 -5.53 2.29 -20.78
CA ILE A 4 -4.38 2.97 -20.14
C ILE A 4 -4.75 3.53 -18.76
N LEU A 5 -6.05 3.76 -18.50
CA LEU A 5 -6.50 4.43 -17.29
C LEU A 5 -6.49 3.51 -16.05
N LEU A 6 -6.78 2.21 -16.18
CA LEU A 6 -6.81 1.30 -15.03
C LEU A 6 -5.43 1.09 -14.39
N SER A 7 -4.39 0.81 -15.19
CA SER A 7 -3.02 0.67 -14.67
C SER A 7 -2.50 1.98 -14.07
N SER A 8 -2.95 3.13 -14.57
CA SER A 8 -2.60 4.42 -13.99
C SER A 8 -3.24 4.65 -12.62
N ALA A 9 -4.43 4.10 -12.36
CA ALA A 9 -5.15 4.26 -11.10
C ALA A 9 -4.50 3.43 -9.98
N SER A 10 -4.31 2.12 -10.18
CA SER A 10 -3.64 1.28 -9.18
C SER A 10 -2.16 1.64 -9.00
N ALA A 11 -1.49 2.13 -10.05
CA ALA A 11 -0.14 2.70 -9.91
C ALA A 11 -0.13 4.00 -9.08
N ALA A 12 -1.11 4.88 -9.25
CA ALA A 12 -1.24 6.09 -8.44
C ALA A 12 -1.51 5.76 -6.95
N ASP A 13 -2.36 4.76 -6.70
CA ASP A 13 -2.62 4.27 -5.35
C ASP A 13 -1.36 3.69 -4.70
N TYR A 14 -0.61 2.84 -5.41
CA TYR A 14 0.67 2.35 -4.91
C TYR A 14 1.65 3.48 -4.59
N GLN A 15 1.80 4.45 -5.50
CA GLN A 15 2.67 5.61 -5.27
C GLN A 15 2.25 6.40 -4.02
N LEU A 16 0.94 6.55 -3.78
CA LEU A 16 0.42 7.24 -2.61
C LEU A 16 0.72 6.48 -1.32
N GLN A 17 0.45 5.17 -1.28
CA GLN A 17 0.68 4.34 -0.09
C GLN A 17 2.17 4.21 0.22
N ALA A 18 3.02 4.03 -0.79
CA ALA A 18 4.47 4.00 -0.63
C ALA A 18 5.00 5.32 -0.07
N LYS A 19 4.56 6.47 -0.60
CA LYS A 19 4.95 7.80 -0.07
C LYS A 19 4.54 7.98 1.39
N LYS A 20 3.33 7.54 1.77
CA LYS A 20 2.84 7.60 3.15
C LYS A 20 3.71 6.76 4.10
N TYR A 21 4.00 5.51 3.74
CA TYR A 21 4.88 4.64 4.51
C TYR A 21 6.29 5.21 4.67
N ILE A 22 6.88 5.71 3.58
CA ILE A 22 8.21 6.33 3.62
C ILE A 22 8.22 7.59 4.49
N ARG A 23 7.16 8.42 4.45
CA ARG A 23 7.03 9.58 5.35
C ARG A 23 6.97 9.17 6.81
N ARG A 24 6.22 8.12 7.16
CA ARG A 24 6.18 7.58 8.53
C ARG A 24 7.59 7.22 9.02
N ILE A 25 8.38 6.52 8.20
CA ILE A 25 9.77 6.17 8.53
C ILE A 25 10.63 7.42 8.68
N ARG A 26 10.60 8.31 7.68
CA ARG A 26 11.38 9.55 7.65
C ARG A 26 11.13 10.41 8.89
N ASP A 27 9.86 10.52 9.28
CA ASP A 27 9.41 11.37 10.38
C ASP A 27 9.45 10.65 11.74
N ASN A 28 9.94 9.40 11.78
CA ASN A 28 9.98 8.54 12.98
C ASN A 28 8.62 8.44 13.70
N VAL A 29 7.53 8.38 12.92
CA VAL A 29 6.18 8.29 13.48
C VAL A 29 5.93 6.84 13.91
N GLU A 30 5.98 6.61 15.23
CA GLU A 30 5.75 5.30 15.81
C GLU A 30 4.32 4.80 15.56
N TYR A 31 4.17 3.49 15.52
CA TYR A 31 2.86 2.87 15.66
C TYR A 31 2.42 2.94 17.13
N SER A 32 1.14 3.19 17.36
CA SER A 32 0.53 2.95 18.67
C SER A 32 0.64 1.47 19.04
N ASP A 33 0.48 1.13 20.32
CA ASP A 33 0.60 -0.26 20.77
C ASP A 33 -0.47 -1.18 20.15
N PHE A 34 -1.65 -0.64 19.88
CA PHE A 34 -2.70 -1.34 19.13
C PHE A 34 -2.27 -1.61 17.67
N GLU A 35 -1.73 -0.60 17.00
CA GLU A 35 -1.26 -0.72 15.62
C GLU A 35 -0.06 -1.67 15.51
N LYS A 36 0.88 -1.67 16.48
CA LYS A 36 2.01 -2.60 16.50
C LYS A 36 1.54 -4.06 16.42
N LYS A 37 0.54 -4.42 17.22
CA LYS A 37 -0.06 -5.76 17.21
C LYS A 37 -0.74 -6.06 15.87
N ARG A 38 -1.42 -5.06 15.30
CA ARG A 38 -2.17 -5.21 14.06
C ARG A 38 -1.28 -5.28 12.82
N VAL A 39 -0.22 -4.49 12.73
CA VAL A 39 0.74 -4.51 11.60
C VAL A 39 1.39 -5.88 11.43
N GLN A 40 1.60 -6.60 12.53
CA GLN A 40 2.18 -7.95 12.50
C GLN A 40 1.18 -9.04 12.12
N ASP A 41 -0.13 -8.73 12.07
CA ASP A 41 -1.16 -9.67 11.63
C ASP A 41 -1.16 -9.79 10.09
N PRO A 42 -0.88 -10.98 9.53
CA PRO A 42 -0.87 -11.18 8.08
C PRO A 42 -2.23 -10.92 7.41
N ALA A 43 -3.33 -11.15 8.11
CA ALA A 43 -4.68 -11.04 7.56
C ALA A 43 -5.17 -9.58 7.53
N THR A 44 -4.71 -8.76 8.48
CA THR A 44 -5.31 -7.45 8.73
C THR A 44 -4.32 -6.30 8.84
N GLY A 45 -3.01 -6.56 8.75
CA GLY A 45 -1.97 -5.54 8.85
C GLY A 45 -2.05 -4.47 7.76
N TRP A 46 -2.57 -4.81 6.57
CA TRP A 46 -2.79 -3.86 5.48
C TRP A 46 -3.81 -2.76 5.82
N MET A 47 -4.63 -2.95 6.85
CA MET A 47 -5.61 -1.96 7.31
C MET A 47 -4.99 -0.86 8.16
N VAL A 48 -3.74 -1.04 8.63
CA VAL A 48 -3.05 0.00 9.41
C VAL A 48 -2.58 1.09 8.45
N ALA A 49 -2.95 2.33 8.77
CA ALA A 49 -2.58 3.48 7.97
C ALA A 49 -1.07 3.67 7.91
N ASP A 50 -0.60 4.04 6.72
CA ASP A 50 0.80 4.36 6.44
C ASP A 50 1.76 3.22 6.79
N SER A 51 1.29 1.97 6.63
CA SER A 51 2.02 0.77 7.00
C SER A 51 2.69 0.07 5.82
N TYR A 52 3.74 -0.70 6.11
CA TYR A 52 4.38 -1.55 5.10
C TYR A 52 3.39 -2.53 4.47
N PRO A 53 2.54 -3.27 5.23
CA PRO A 53 1.52 -4.13 4.64
C PRO A 53 0.53 -3.40 3.72
N ALA A 54 0.14 -2.17 4.04
CA ALA A 54 -0.73 -1.37 3.18
C ALA A 54 -0.05 -1.04 1.84
N SER A 55 1.22 -0.59 1.89
CA SER A 55 2.02 -0.34 0.69
C SER A 55 2.23 -1.60 -0.15
N LEU A 56 2.56 -2.73 0.50
CA LEU A 56 2.78 -4.01 -0.18
C LEU A 56 1.50 -4.51 -0.86
N ARG A 57 0.35 -4.36 -0.21
CA ARG A 57 -0.94 -4.73 -0.80
C ARG A 57 -1.22 -3.92 -2.08
N SER A 58 -1.06 -2.59 -2.03
CA SER A 58 -1.27 -1.74 -3.21
C SER A 58 -0.29 -2.04 -4.35
N TYR A 59 0.94 -2.47 -4.03
CA TYR A 59 1.89 -2.95 -5.03
C TYR A 59 1.39 -4.21 -5.73
N ASN A 60 0.92 -5.20 -4.97
CA ASN A 60 0.39 -6.44 -5.53
C ASN A 60 -0.85 -6.17 -6.41
N GLU A 61 -1.75 -5.29 -5.98
CA GLU A 61 -2.93 -4.88 -6.76
C GLU A 61 -2.52 -4.23 -8.10
N MET A 62 -1.53 -3.33 -8.09
CA MET A 62 -0.98 -2.73 -9.32
C MET A 62 -0.36 -3.78 -10.26
N VAL A 63 0.41 -4.74 -9.71
CA VAL A 63 1.01 -5.83 -10.48
C VAL A 63 -0.07 -6.73 -11.08
N ASP A 64 -1.09 -7.09 -10.29
CA ASP A 64 -2.21 -7.92 -10.74
C ASP A 64 -2.99 -7.23 -11.85
N ASP A 65 -3.26 -5.94 -11.73
CA ASP A 65 -3.91 -5.15 -12.77
C ASP A 65 -3.07 -5.10 -14.04
N TYR A 66 -1.76 -4.89 -13.94
CA TYR A 66 -0.86 -4.93 -15.09
C TYR A 66 -0.86 -6.31 -15.76
N ASN A 67 -0.82 -7.38 -14.98
CA ASN A 67 -0.82 -8.76 -15.49
C ASN A 67 -2.14 -9.14 -16.16
N ARG A 68 -3.29 -8.60 -15.71
CA ARG A 68 -4.60 -8.81 -16.35
C ARG A 68 -4.75 -8.14 -17.72
N LEU A 69 -3.89 -7.16 -18.02
CA LEU A 69 -3.87 -6.45 -19.31
C LEU A 69 -3.01 -7.16 -20.36
N ARG A 70 -2.28 -8.22 -19.98
CA ARG A 70 -1.37 -8.98 -20.83
C ARG A 70 -1.96 -10.35 -21.18
#